data_AF-A0A8S4NBF7-F1
#
_entry.id   AF-A0A8S4NBF7-F1
#
_cell.length_a   1.000
_cell.length_b   1.000
_cell.length_c   1.000
_cell.angle_alpha   90.00
_cell.angle_beta   90.00
_cell.angle_gamma   90.00
#
_symmetry.space_group_name_H-M   'P 1'
#
loop_
_entity.id
_entity.type
_entity.pdbx_description
1 polymer ?
#
loop_
_entity_poly.entity_id
_entity_poly.type
_entity_poly.pdbx_seq_one_letter_code
_entity_poly.pdbx_strand_id
1 'polypeptide(L)'
;MPKDSIRDNLEGNELDLSLSNLTVVPVKEMLQLRKATHIDMSCNLLSVIPDDFVKMEWIVKLDLSKNNITRLPEDIGNLQKLQHLDLFKNKLQALPVSMCHLKSLKWLDVKDNPLDETMKKVSGDCLDDLQCKTCAKRVVVFMKDVQSEQERKRQKRLQEQRELDEKKKIEDEKLRQQKKLEKAAEKERKRKIFLEEQERKRQEELEAATDQYHDANETKMNGHLQKSSSGKTGGISCCGILFGLLFGLIAIFASAYVYCEVKNTMPACVEGRVKVMQYIELVQIKTLDLVQQIKDKMK
;
A
#
# COMPACT_ATOMS: atom_id res chain seq x y z
N MET A 1 7.66 3.75 -41.48
CA MET A 1 8.57 3.00 -42.38
C MET A 1 8.09 1.55 -42.48
N PRO A 2 8.14 0.92 -43.67
CA PRO A 2 7.89 -0.52 -43.84
C PRO A 2 8.93 -1.37 -43.10
N LYS A 3 8.56 -2.58 -42.66
CA LYS A 3 9.43 -3.47 -41.84
C LYS A 3 10.72 -3.93 -42.53
N ASP A 4 10.69 -4.10 -43.85
CA ASP A 4 11.87 -4.54 -44.60
C ASP A 4 12.93 -3.43 -44.70
N SER A 5 12.50 -2.17 -44.66
CA SER A 5 13.33 -0.97 -44.81
C SER A 5 14.34 -0.73 -43.69
N ILE A 6 14.15 -1.30 -42.49
CA ILE A 6 15.04 -1.03 -41.34
C ILE A 6 16.28 -1.94 -41.34
N ARG A 7 16.18 -3.11 -41.98
CA ARG A 7 17.29 -4.07 -42.07
C ARG A 7 18.30 -3.66 -43.11
N ASP A 8 17.85 -2.96 -44.15
CA ASP A 8 18.71 -2.44 -45.22
C ASP A 8 19.66 -1.36 -44.70
N ASN A 9 19.26 -0.67 -43.63
CA ASN A 9 20.06 0.36 -42.96
C ASN A 9 21.09 -0.19 -41.96
N LEU A 10 21.32 -1.50 -41.94
CA LEU A 10 22.20 -2.16 -40.99
C LEU A 10 23.49 -2.65 -41.64
N GLU A 11 24.55 -1.87 -41.48
CA GLU A 11 25.88 -2.17 -41.98
C GLU A 11 26.79 -2.68 -40.85
N GLY A 12 27.15 -3.96 -40.92
CA GLY A 12 27.88 -4.61 -39.83
C GLY A 12 27.11 -4.57 -38.50
N ASN A 13 27.57 -3.72 -37.59
CA ASN A 13 27.00 -3.49 -36.26
C ASN A 13 26.34 -2.11 -36.10
N GLU A 14 26.28 -1.32 -37.17
CA GLU A 14 25.78 0.05 -37.19
C GLU A 14 24.42 0.09 -37.88
N LEU A 15 23.42 0.58 -37.16
CA LEU A 15 22.06 0.79 -37.66
C LEU A 15 21.86 2.29 -37.86
N ASP A 16 21.85 2.73 -39.11
CA ASP A 16 21.66 4.14 -39.47
C ASP A 16 20.18 4.42 -39.77
N LEU A 17 19.51 5.08 -38.83
CA LEU A 17 18.16 5.60 -38.98
C LEU A 17 18.16 7.13 -38.94
N SER A 18 19.29 7.76 -39.20
CA SER A 18 19.38 9.21 -39.29
C SER A 18 18.53 9.72 -40.47
N LEU A 19 18.06 10.97 -40.36
CA LEU A 19 17.34 11.66 -41.45
C LEU A 19 16.13 10.89 -42.05
N SER A 20 15.53 10.01 -41.25
CA SER A 20 14.51 9.05 -41.70
C SER A 20 13.07 9.55 -41.46
N ASN A 21 12.90 10.83 -41.08
CA ASN A 21 11.62 11.44 -40.70
C ASN A 21 10.85 10.64 -39.64
N LEU A 22 11.56 9.97 -38.73
CA LEU A 22 10.96 9.18 -37.66
C LEU A 22 10.27 10.07 -36.64
N THR A 23 9.01 9.79 -36.36
CA THR A 23 8.24 10.39 -35.26
C THR A 23 8.14 9.47 -34.05
N VAL A 24 8.35 8.17 -34.25
CA VAL A 24 8.31 7.13 -33.21
C VAL A 24 9.47 6.17 -33.42
N VAL A 25 10.10 5.74 -32.32
CA VAL A 25 11.17 4.76 -32.35
C VAL A 25 10.61 3.37 -32.70
N PRO A 26 11.13 2.69 -33.75
CA PRO A 26 10.66 1.36 -34.17
C PRO A 26 11.24 0.24 -33.28
N VAL A 27 10.94 0.28 -31.97
CA VAL A 27 11.55 -0.62 -30.97
C VAL A 27 11.31 -2.10 -31.29
N LYS A 28 10.12 -2.46 -31.79
CA LYS A 28 9.77 -3.85 -32.10
C LYS A 28 10.68 -4.45 -33.16
N GLU A 29 10.98 -3.68 -34.19
CA GLU A 29 11.86 -4.06 -35.28
C GLU A 29 13.33 -4.06 -34.81
N MET A 30 13.76 -3.01 -34.10
CA MET A 30 15.12 -2.89 -33.58
C MET A 30 15.49 -4.00 -32.59
N LEU A 31 14.54 -4.47 -31.78
CA LEU A 31 14.75 -5.61 -30.89
C LEU A 31 15.20 -6.86 -31.66
N GLN A 32 14.80 -7.05 -32.91
CA GLN A 32 15.22 -8.20 -33.71
C GLN A 32 16.67 -8.09 -34.21
N LEU A 33 17.27 -6.89 -34.16
CA LEU A 33 18.59 -6.58 -34.69
C LEU A 33 19.66 -6.64 -33.59
N ARG A 34 19.81 -7.78 -32.93
CA ARG A 34 20.75 -7.96 -31.79
C ARG A 34 22.22 -7.65 -32.11
N LYS A 35 22.60 -7.61 -33.39
CA LYS A 35 23.95 -7.22 -33.84
C LYS A 35 24.18 -5.70 -33.88
N ALA A 36 23.09 -4.91 -33.95
CA ALA A 36 23.17 -3.45 -33.97
C ALA A 36 23.59 -2.92 -32.59
N THR A 37 24.87 -2.61 -32.43
CA THR A 37 25.43 -2.07 -31.19
C THR A 37 25.65 -0.56 -31.27
N HIS A 38 25.69 -0.03 -32.49
CA HIS A 38 25.77 1.39 -32.78
C HIS A 38 24.46 1.77 -33.48
N ILE A 39 23.72 2.70 -32.90
CA ILE A 39 22.42 3.10 -33.43
C ILE A 39 22.44 4.62 -33.59
N ASP A 40 22.30 5.07 -34.82
CA ASP A 40 22.10 6.48 -35.14
C ASP A 40 20.63 6.70 -35.45
N MET A 41 19.97 7.56 -34.66
CA MET A 41 18.62 8.06 -34.90
C MET A 41 18.59 9.59 -34.90
N SER A 42 19.73 10.22 -35.20
CA SER A 42 19.89 11.66 -35.24
C SER A 42 19.04 12.30 -36.36
N CYS A 43 18.79 13.60 -36.23
CA CYS A 43 18.09 14.38 -37.25
C CYS A 43 16.70 13.83 -37.64
N ASN A 44 15.93 13.40 -36.64
CA ASN A 44 14.55 12.93 -36.80
C ASN A 44 13.57 13.87 -36.07
N LEU A 45 12.31 13.43 -35.92
CA LEU A 45 11.24 14.17 -35.25
C LEU A 45 10.78 13.46 -33.96
N LEU A 46 11.67 12.69 -33.33
CA LEU A 46 11.35 11.92 -32.13
C LEU A 46 11.07 12.87 -30.96
N SER A 47 9.93 12.70 -30.30
CA SER A 47 9.55 13.49 -29.11
C SER A 47 9.73 12.75 -27.79
N VAL A 48 9.69 11.42 -27.84
CA VAL A 48 9.79 10.52 -26.69
C VAL A 48 10.52 9.24 -27.13
N ILE A 49 11.42 8.75 -26.28
CA ILE A 49 11.98 7.41 -26.39
C ILE A 49 11.09 6.47 -25.55
N PRO A 50 10.50 5.40 -26.12
CA PRO A 50 9.63 4.49 -25.37
C PRO A 50 10.37 3.75 -24.26
N ASP A 51 9.69 3.43 -23.15
CA ASP A 51 10.31 2.71 -22.02
C ASP A 51 10.88 1.35 -22.44
N ASP A 52 10.22 0.66 -23.35
CA ASP A 52 10.67 -0.62 -23.91
C ASP A 52 12.03 -0.54 -24.64
N PHE A 53 12.51 0.65 -24.98
CA PHE A 53 13.83 0.86 -25.57
C PHE A 53 14.95 0.35 -24.67
N VAL A 54 14.77 0.42 -23.34
CA VAL A 54 15.79 0.01 -22.37
C VAL A 54 16.06 -1.49 -22.37
N LYS A 55 15.20 -2.30 -23.03
CA LYS A 55 15.41 -3.74 -23.25
C LYS A 55 16.57 -4.03 -24.21
N MET A 56 17.06 -3.02 -24.94
CA MET A 56 18.19 -3.15 -25.87
C MET A 56 19.54 -2.99 -25.17
N GLU A 57 19.77 -3.79 -24.13
CA GLU A 57 20.94 -3.71 -23.24
C GLU A 57 22.30 -3.96 -23.92
N TRP A 58 22.28 -4.40 -25.19
CA TRP A 58 23.49 -4.62 -26.00
C TRP A 58 24.02 -3.36 -26.68
N ILE A 59 23.28 -2.24 -26.67
CA ILE A 59 23.70 -0.99 -27.31
C ILE A 59 24.96 -0.44 -26.63
N VAL A 60 25.91 0.00 -27.46
CA VAL A 60 27.20 0.57 -27.07
C VAL A 60 27.28 2.04 -27.45
N LYS A 61 26.77 2.43 -28.62
CA LYS A 61 26.67 3.83 -29.04
C LYS A 61 25.25 4.15 -29.48
N LEU A 62 24.76 5.29 -29.02
CA LEU A 62 23.43 5.78 -29.33
C LEU A 62 23.51 7.28 -29.66
N ASP A 63 23.18 7.63 -30.89
CA ASP A 63 23.01 9.02 -31.31
C ASP A 63 21.50 9.32 -31.43
N LEU A 64 21.04 10.28 -30.62
CA LEU A 64 19.69 10.81 -30.59
C LEU A 64 19.69 12.33 -30.83
N SER A 65 20.80 12.88 -31.31
CA SER A 65 20.98 14.31 -31.51
C SER A 65 19.99 14.89 -32.52
N LYS A 66 19.73 16.19 -32.41
CA LYS A 66 18.88 16.94 -33.35
C LYS A 66 17.48 16.34 -33.51
N ASN A 67 16.85 15.99 -32.39
CA ASN A 67 15.46 15.53 -32.30
C ASN A 67 14.64 16.52 -31.45
N ASN A 68 13.40 16.14 -31.11
CA ASN A 68 12.50 16.91 -30.25
C ASN A 68 12.27 16.24 -28.88
N ILE A 69 13.23 15.43 -28.41
CA ILE A 69 13.04 14.56 -27.24
C ILE A 69 12.87 15.42 -25.99
N THR A 70 11.74 15.24 -25.30
CA THR A 70 11.40 15.99 -24.08
C THR A 70 11.82 15.26 -22.81
N ARG A 71 11.89 13.93 -22.86
CA ARG A 71 12.33 13.06 -21.75
C ARG A 71 12.95 11.77 -22.27
N LEU A 72 13.87 11.23 -21.47
CA LEU A 72 14.37 9.86 -21.60
C LEU A 72 13.54 8.90 -20.73
N PRO A 73 13.59 7.58 -20.98
CA PRO A 73 13.02 6.58 -20.08
C PRO A 73 13.65 6.69 -18.68
N GLU A 74 12.84 6.54 -17.63
CA GLU A 74 13.33 6.58 -16.24
C GLU A 74 14.39 5.51 -15.98
N ASP A 75 14.36 4.40 -16.71
CA ASP A 75 15.28 3.27 -16.59
C ASP A 75 16.38 3.24 -17.66
N ILE A 76 16.74 4.38 -18.26
CA ILE A 76 17.84 4.43 -19.27
C ILE A 76 19.15 3.82 -18.74
N GLY A 77 19.37 3.87 -17.42
CA GLY A 77 20.46 3.21 -16.70
C GLY A 77 20.61 1.71 -16.93
N ASN A 78 19.57 1.02 -17.43
CA ASN A 78 19.64 -0.41 -17.77
C ASN A 78 20.51 -0.69 -19.00
N LEU A 79 20.83 0.32 -19.82
CA LEU A 79 21.77 0.20 -20.93
C LEU A 79 23.23 0.16 -20.44
N GLN A 80 23.58 -0.84 -19.64
CA GLN A 80 24.86 -0.90 -18.90
C GLN A 80 26.10 -0.96 -19.82
N LYS A 81 25.94 -1.36 -21.08
CA LYS A 81 27.00 -1.40 -22.09
C LYS A 81 27.16 -0.09 -22.86
N LEU A 82 26.26 0.88 -22.67
CA LEU A 82 26.30 2.16 -23.37
C LEU A 82 27.56 2.93 -22.98
N GLN A 83 28.36 3.29 -23.98
CA GLN A 83 29.61 4.02 -23.85
C GLN A 83 29.54 5.42 -24.44
N HIS A 84 28.68 5.63 -25.43
CA HIS A 84 28.51 6.90 -26.11
C HIS A 84 27.03 7.20 -26.24
N LEU A 85 26.62 8.36 -25.75
CA LEU A 85 25.25 8.85 -25.82
C LEU A 85 25.25 10.30 -26.29
N ASP A 86 24.73 10.56 -27.48
CA ASP A 86 24.54 11.92 -27.99
C ASP A 86 23.07 12.33 -27.88
N LEU A 87 22.82 13.41 -27.13
CA LEU A 87 21.51 14.03 -26.94
C LEU A 87 21.53 15.50 -27.35
N PHE A 88 22.57 15.94 -28.06
CA PHE A 88 22.74 17.30 -28.53
C PHE A 88 21.48 17.83 -29.23
N LYS A 89 21.08 19.05 -28.91
CA LYS A 89 19.97 19.76 -29.56
C LYS A 89 18.66 18.97 -29.51
N ASN A 90 18.17 18.74 -28.29
CA ASN A 90 16.86 18.17 -27.99
C ASN A 90 16.03 19.16 -27.12
N LYS A 91 14.99 18.66 -26.44
CA LYS A 91 14.10 19.45 -25.57
C LYS A 91 14.09 18.92 -24.12
N LEU A 92 15.18 18.27 -23.69
CA LEU A 92 15.30 17.69 -22.36
C LEU A 92 15.35 18.79 -21.29
N GLN A 93 14.47 18.69 -20.30
CA GLN A 93 14.47 19.58 -19.13
C GLN A 93 15.24 19.00 -17.94
N ALA A 94 15.32 17.67 -17.87
CA ALA A 94 16.04 16.93 -16.87
C ALA A 94 16.59 15.63 -17.47
N LEU A 95 17.57 15.04 -16.78
CA LEU A 95 18.06 13.69 -17.06
C LEU A 95 17.59 12.75 -15.94
N PRO A 96 17.23 11.49 -16.25
CA PRO A 96 16.73 10.55 -15.25
C PRO A 96 17.83 10.14 -14.28
N VAL A 97 17.46 9.90 -13.02
CA VAL A 97 18.40 9.54 -11.94
C VAL A 97 19.14 8.23 -12.26
N SER A 98 18.53 7.32 -13.02
CA SER A 98 19.15 6.05 -13.42
C SER A 98 20.38 6.22 -14.31
N MET A 99 20.68 7.40 -14.83
CA MET A 99 21.96 7.71 -15.50
C MET A 99 23.18 7.31 -14.62
N CYS A 100 23.04 7.30 -13.29
CA CYS A 100 24.08 6.82 -12.38
C CYS A 100 24.47 5.34 -12.60
N HIS A 101 23.59 4.53 -13.21
CA HIS A 101 23.82 3.12 -13.48
C HIS A 101 24.52 2.86 -14.83
N LEU A 102 24.71 3.88 -15.67
CA LEU A 102 25.45 3.79 -16.91
C LEU A 102 26.97 3.72 -16.66
N LYS A 103 27.42 2.63 -16.02
CA LYS A 103 28.81 2.44 -15.55
C LYS A 103 29.85 2.48 -16.67
N SER A 104 29.43 2.16 -17.90
CA SER A 104 30.29 2.15 -19.08
C SER A 104 30.30 3.46 -19.85
N LEU A 105 29.48 4.46 -19.47
CA LEU A 105 29.33 5.70 -20.21
C LEU A 105 30.64 6.49 -20.17
N LYS A 106 31.19 6.75 -21.35
CA LYS A 106 32.46 7.43 -21.53
C LYS A 106 32.30 8.76 -22.23
N TRP A 107 31.25 8.96 -23.01
CA TRP A 107 31.03 10.16 -23.80
C TRP A 107 29.54 10.52 -23.74
N LEU A 108 29.26 11.79 -23.45
CA LEU A 108 27.92 12.34 -23.34
C LEU A 108 27.92 13.77 -23.88
N ASP A 109 26.97 14.07 -24.76
CA ASP A 109 26.59 15.44 -25.10
C ASP A 109 25.12 15.66 -24.77
N VAL A 110 24.84 16.75 -24.06
CA VAL A 110 23.49 17.22 -23.71
C VAL A 110 23.32 18.70 -24.01
N LYS A 111 24.25 19.32 -24.74
CA LYS A 111 24.20 20.73 -25.12
C LYS A 111 22.94 21.01 -25.95
N ASP A 112 22.51 22.27 -25.94
CA ASP A 112 21.31 22.76 -26.64
C ASP A 112 20.02 22.05 -26.18
N ASN A 113 19.96 21.70 -24.91
CA ASN A 113 18.75 21.27 -24.20
C ASN A 113 18.35 22.30 -23.13
N PRO A 114 17.04 22.50 -22.87
CA PRO A 114 16.54 23.39 -21.82
C PRO A 114 16.67 22.78 -20.40
N LEU A 115 17.85 22.24 -20.08
CA LEU A 115 18.16 21.67 -18.77
C LEU A 115 18.11 22.75 -17.68
N ASP A 116 17.81 22.35 -16.45
CA ASP A 116 17.91 23.26 -15.31
C ASP A 116 19.36 23.76 -15.10
N GLU A 117 19.51 24.88 -14.39
CA GLU A 117 20.81 25.53 -14.17
C GLU A 117 21.81 24.67 -13.40
N THR A 118 21.36 23.75 -12.57
CA THR A 118 22.24 22.81 -11.87
C THR A 118 22.82 21.82 -12.87
N MET A 119 21.95 21.24 -13.70
CA MET A 119 22.35 20.26 -14.71
C MET A 119 23.25 20.85 -15.78
N LYS A 120 23.01 22.09 -16.24
CA LYS A 120 23.91 22.80 -17.17
C LYS A 120 25.33 22.95 -16.60
N LYS A 121 25.45 23.29 -15.32
CA LYS A 121 26.76 23.42 -14.65
C LYS A 121 27.47 22.09 -14.51
N VAL A 122 26.72 21.03 -14.19
CA VAL A 122 27.26 19.66 -14.05
C VAL A 122 27.74 19.14 -15.39
N SER A 123 26.91 19.28 -16.44
CA SER A 123 27.25 18.79 -17.78
C SER A 123 28.41 19.55 -18.40
N GLY A 124 28.48 20.87 -18.17
CA GLY A 124 29.46 21.74 -18.82
C GLY A 124 29.31 21.76 -20.34
N ASP A 125 30.36 22.22 -21.01
CA ASP A 125 30.45 22.21 -22.47
C ASP A 125 30.87 20.84 -23.02
N CYS A 126 30.71 20.66 -24.33
CA CYS A 126 31.14 19.51 -25.11
C CYS A 126 31.58 20.01 -26.50
N LEU A 127 32.62 20.86 -26.53
CA LEU A 127 33.20 21.41 -27.77
C LEU A 127 34.26 20.49 -28.38
N ASP A 128 34.81 19.59 -27.56
CA ASP A 128 35.81 18.61 -27.95
C ASP A 128 35.57 17.29 -27.21
N ASP A 129 36.20 16.22 -27.69
CA ASP A 129 36.04 14.87 -27.15
C ASP A 129 36.39 14.76 -25.65
N LEU A 130 37.36 15.54 -25.16
CA LEU A 130 37.75 15.52 -23.75
C LEU A 130 36.66 16.15 -22.87
N GLN A 131 36.04 17.24 -23.33
CA GLN A 131 34.93 17.89 -22.63
C GLN A 131 33.71 16.97 -22.54
N CYS A 132 33.32 16.30 -23.63
CA CYS A 132 32.20 15.36 -23.65
C CYS A 132 32.47 14.12 -22.77
N LYS A 133 33.72 13.65 -22.72
CA LYS A 133 34.14 12.61 -21.78
C LYS A 133 34.05 13.06 -20.32
N THR A 134 34.35 14.33 -20.07
CA THR A 134 34.24 14.93 -18.74
C THR A 134 32.78 15.11 -18.34
N CYS A 135 31.92 15.54 -19.28
CA CYS A 135 30.47 15.64 -19.12
C CYS A 135 29.88 14.30 -18.63
N ALA A 136 30.17 13.21 -19.35
CA ALA A 136 29.71 11.86 -18.98
C ALA A 136 30.07 11.50 -17.53
N LYS A 137 31.34 11.69 -17.15
CA LYS A 137 31.81 11.39 -15.78
C LYS A 137 31.08 12.24 -14.74
N ARG A 138 30.96 13.55 -14.95
CA ARG A 138 30.31 14.47 -14.01
C ARG A 138 28.83 14.14 -13.83
N VAL A 139 28.11 13.90 -14.92
CA VAL A 139 26.69 13.56 -14.88
C VAL A 139 26.45 12.25 -14.15
N VAL A 140 27.22 11.19 -14.43
CA VAL A 140 27.06 9.90 -13.75
C VAL A 140 27.32 10.02 -12.24
N VAL A 141 28.37 10.75 -11.85
CA VAL A 141 28.70 11.00 -10.43
C VAL A 141 27.59 11.81 -9.75
N PHE A 142 27.18 12.92 -10.36
CA PHE A 142 26.12 13.78 -9.82
C PHE A 142 24.80 13.01 -9.64
N MET A 143 24.43 12.19 -10.63
CA MET A 143 23.20 11.38 -10.56
C MET A 143 23.27 10.32 -9.47
N LYS A 144 24.47 9.78 -9.20
CA LYS A 144 24.68 8.86 -8.07
C LYS A 144 24.44 9.56 -6.73
N ASP A 145 24.90 10.80 -6.59
CA ASP A 145 24.66 11.59 -5.38
C ASP A 145 23.17 11.95 -5.22
N VAL A 146 22.50 12.33 -6.32
CA VAL A 146 21.04 12.55 -6.34
C VAL A 146 20.28 11.29 -5.93
N GLN A 147 20.66 10.12 -6.46
CA GLN A 147 20.04 8.84 -6.11
C GLN A 147 20.22 8.53 -4.61
N SER A 148 21.42 8.69 -4.09
CA SER A 148 21.73 8.49 -2.67
C SER A 148 20.88 9.40 -1.77
N GLU A 149 20.73 10.68 -2.14
CA GLU A 149 19.90 11.62 -1.39
C GLU A 149 18.41 11.30 -1.46
N GLN A 150 17.90 10.87 -2.62
CA GLN A 150 16.52 10.42 -2.76
C GLN A 150 16.23 9.18 -1.89
N GLU A 151 17.15 8.22 -1.87
CA GLU A 151 17.03 7.00 -1.07
C GLU A 151 17.13 7.31 0.42
N ARG A 152 18.05 8.17 0.85
CA ARG A 152 18.13 8.64 2.25
C ARG A 152 16.83 9.31 2.71
N LYS A 153 16.26 10.18 1.88
CA LYS A 153 14.96 10.82 2.16
C LYS A 153 13.82 9.79 2.21
N ARG A 154 13.83 8.79 1.33
CA ARG A 154 12.84 7.70 1.32
C ARG A 154 12.93 6.87 2.60
N GLN A 155 14.12 6.50 3.03
CA GLN A 155 14.35 5.73 4.25
C GLN A 155 13.90 6.50 5.49
N LYS A 156 14.22 7.80 5.56
CA LYS A 156 13.75 8.67 6.65
C LYS A 156 12.22 8.72 6.73
N ARG A 157 11.52 8.93 5.60
CA ARG A 157 10.04 8.91 5.57
C ARG A 157 9.47 7.57 6.01
N LEU A 158 10.09 6.46 5.61
CA LEU A 158 9.65 5.12 6.00
C LEU A 158 9.84 4.89 7.51
N GLN A 159 10.93 5.39 8.09
CA GLN A 159 11.17 5.31 9.52
C GLN A 159 10.15 6.15 10.30
N GLU A 160 9.93 7.41 9.90
CA GLU A 160 8.93 8.29 10.52
C GLU A 160 7.52 7.67 10.46
N GLN A 161 7.17 7.04 9.33
CA GLN A 161 5.91 6.32 9.19
C GLN A 161 5.81 5.12 10.15
N ARG A 162 6.88 4.32 10.29
CA ARG A 162 6.91 3.19 11.23
C ARG A 162 6.77 3.64 12.68
N GLU A 163 7.45 4.70 13.08
CA GLU A 163 7.35 5.28 14.42
C GLU A 163 5.94 5.81 14.71
N LEU A 164 5.29 6.44 13.72
CA LEU A 164 3.90 6.88 13.84
C LEU A 164 2.95 5.70 13.98
N ASP A 165 3.12 4.64 13.18
CA ASP A 165 2.28 3.45 13.23
C ASP A 165 2.46 2.68 14.54
N GLU A 166 3.68 2.64 15.09
CA GLU A 166 3.96 2.06 16.40
C GLU A 166 3.32 2.87 17.54
N LYS A 167 3.43 4.21 17.51
CA LYS A 167 2.75 5.08 18.48
C LYS A 167 1.24 4.89 18.46
N LYS A 168 0.63 4.80 17.27
CA LYS A 168 -0.80 4.51 17.13
C LYS A 168 -1.18 3.14 17.71
N LYS A 169 -0.38 2.10 17.49
CA LYS A 169 -0.62 0.78 18.09
C LYS A 169 -0.57 0.81 19.62
N ILE A 170 0.42 1.51 20.19
CA ILE A 170 0.54 1.68 21.65
C ILE A 170 -0.65 2.45 22.19
N GLU A 171 -1.08 3.51 21.51
CA GLU A 171 -2.26 4.31 21.89
C GLU A 171 -3.55 3.48 21.83
N ASP A 172 -3.76 2.72 20.75
CA ASP A 172 -4.89 1.81 20.60
C ASP A 172 -4.90 0.73 21.70
N GLU A 173 -3.74 0.19 22.07
CA GLU A 173 -3.62 -0.79 23.14
C GLU A 173 -3.92 -0.19 24.52
N LYS A 174 -3.38 1.01 24.82
CA LYS A 174 -3.70 1.76 26.04
C LYS A 174 -5.19 2.05 26.13
N LEU A 175 -5.82 2.49 25.04
CA LEU A 175 -7.25 2.74 24.97
C LEU A 175 -8.05 1.45 25.22
N ARG A 176 -7.63 0.31 24.64
CA ARG A 176 -8.26 -1.00 24.91
C ARG A 176 -8.12 -1.41 26.37
N GLN A 177 -6.96 -1.20 26.98
CA GLN A 177 -6.72 -1.53 28.38
C GLN A 177 -7.52 -0.63 29.33
N GLN A 178 -7.58 0.67 29.06
CA GLN A 178 -8.41 1.61 29.79
C GLN A 178 -9.89 1.21 29.74
N LYS A 179 -10.43 0.91 28.56
CA LYS A 179 -11.82 0.42 28.40
C LYS A 179 -12.08 -0.89 29.16
N LYS A 180 -11.09 -1.78 29.29
CA LYS A 180 -11.21 -3.00 30.10
C LYS A 180 -11.25 -2.67 31.59
N LEU A 181 -10.40 -1.77 32.08
CA LEU A 181 -10.37 -1.34 33.48
C LEU A 181 -11.65 -0.60 33.87
N GLU A 182 -12.16 0.30 33.02
CA GLU A 182 -13.43 0.99 33.24
C GLU A 182 -14.61 0.01 33.34
N LYS A 183 -14.71 -0.96 32.42
CA LYS A 183 -15.73 -2.00 32.46
C LYS A 183 -15.62 -2.89 33.71
N ALA A 184 -14.41 -3.17 34.20
CA ALA A 184 -14.21 -3.93 35.42
C ALA A 184 -14.64 -3.14 36.67
N ALA A 185 -14.24 -1.87 36.76
CA ALA A 185 -14.63 -0.97 37.84
C ALA A 185 -16.15 -0.74 37.88
N GLU A 186 -16.80 -0.62 36.72
CA GLU A 186 -18.26 -0.51 36.64
C GLU A 186 -18.95 -1.77 37.18
N LYS A 187 -18.47 -2.97 36.79
CA LYS A 187 -18.99 -4.24 37.32
C LYS A 187 -18.80 -4.36 38.84
N GLU A 188 -17.64 -3.92 39.36
CA GLU A 188 -17.38 -3.93 40.80
C GLU A 188 -18.31 -2.97 41.55
N ARG A 189 -18.52 -1.75 41.04
CA ARG A 189 -19.47 -0.78 41.62
C ARG A 189 -20.88 -1.36 41.68
N LYS A 190 -21.36 -1.97 40.59
CA LYS A 190 -22.68 -2.64 40.57
C LYS A 190 -22.77 -3.77 41.59
N ARG A 191 -21.69 -4.55 41.78
CA ARG A 191 -21.64 -5.61 42.78
C ARG A 191 -21.70 -5.06 44.22
N LYS A 192 -20.98 -3.97 44.51
CA LYS A 192 -21.02 -3.32 45.83
C LYS A 192 -22.41 -2.79 46.17
N ILE A 193 -23.02 -2.04 45.25
CA ILE A 193 -24.40 -1.54 45.41
C ILE A 193 -25.39 -2.69 45.66
N PHE A 194 -25.28 -3.78 44.90
CA PHE A 194 -26.14 -4.95 45.09
C PHE A 194 -25.96 -5.61 46.47
N LEU A 195 -24.72 -5.72 46.96
CA LEU A 195 -24.43 -6.28 48.29
C LEU A 195 -24.94 -5.37 49.42
N GLU A 196 -24.72 -4.06 49.32
CA GLU A 196 -25.23 -3.07 50.26
C GLU A 196 -26.77 -3.10 50.32
N GLU A 197 -27.44 -3.23 49.17
CA GLU A 197 -28.90 -3.36 49.12
C GLU A 197 -29.40 -4.65 49.77
N GLN A 198 -28.64 -5.75 49.64
CA GLN A 198 -28.96 -7.02 50.31
C GLN A 198 -28.75 -6.96 51.83
N GLU A 199 -27.72 -6.26 52.30
CA GLU A 199 -27.48 -6.04 53.73
C GLU A 199 -28.55 -5.15 54.34
N ARG A 200 -28.94 -4.06 53.67
CA ARG A 200 -30.03 -3.18 54.12
C ARG A 200 -31.33 -3.97 54.28
N LYS A 201 -31.70 -4.80 53.30
CA LYS A 201 -32.89 -5.65 53.39
C LYS A 201 -32.83 -6.63 54.58
N ARG A 202 -31.66 -7.22 54.85
CA ARG A 202 -31.48 -8.10 56.02
C ARG A 202 -31.57 -7.33 57.35
N GLN A 203 -31.08 -6.10 57.40
CA GLN A 203 -31.25 -5.24 58.57
C GLN A 203 -32.72 -4.87 58.78
N GLU A 204 -33.43 -4.46 57.73
CA GLU A 204 -34.87 -4.19 57.76
C GLU A 204 -35.68 -5.42 58.21
N GLU A 205 -35.35 -6.61 57.71
CA GLU A 205 -35.97 -7.88 58.14
C GLU A 205 -35.67 -8.21 59.61
N LEU A 206 -34.44 -7.96 60.07
CA LEU A 206 -34.04 -8.19 61.46
C LEU A 206 -34.75 -7.19 62.38
N GLU A 207 -34.79 -5.90 62.04
CA GLU A 207 -35.54 -4.87 62.75
C GLU A 207 -37.01 -5.23 62.82
N ALA A 208 -37.64 -5.60 61.70
CA ALA A 208 -39.03 -6.05 61.66
C ALA A 208 -39.27 -7.31 62.52
N ALA A 209 -38.33 -8.25 62.57
CA ALA A 209 -38.41 -9.42 63.45
C ALA A 209 -38.23 -9.06 64.93
N THR A 210 -37.43 -8.03 65.23
CA THR A 210 -37.21 -7.52 66.60
C THR A 210 -38.44 -6.75 67.08
N ASP A 211 -39.04 -5.95 66.20
CA ASP A 211 -40.33 -5.28 66.43
C ASP A 211 -41.43 -6.32 66.64
N GLN A 212 -41.51 -7.38 65.82
CA GLN A 212 -42.42 -8.49 66.06
C GLN A 212 -42.16 -9.24 67.36
N TYR A 213 -40.93 -9.27 67.87
CA TYR A 213 -40.62 -9.87 69.18
C TYR A 213 -41.05 -8.97 70.35
N HIS A 214 -40.91 -7.65 70.20
CA HIS A 214 -41.48 -6.68 71.13
C HIS A 214 -43.02 -6.72 71.10
N ASP A 215 -43.61 -6.77 69.91
CA ASP A 215 -45.06 -6.86 69.68
C ASP A 215 -45.62 -8.24 70.10
N ALA A 216 -44.87 -9.35 69.98
CA ALA A 216 -45.26 -10.67 70.48
C ALA A 216 -45.13 -10.82 72.01
N ASN A 217 -44.30 -10.01 72.66
CA ASN A 217 -44.34 -9.87 74.12
C ASN A 217 -45.54 -9.02 74.57
N GLU A 218 -46.07 -8.13 73.72
CA GLU A 218 -47.39 -7.50 73.93
C GLU A 218 -48.56 -8.44 73.53
N THR A 219 -48.35 -9.34 72.54
CA THR A 219 -49.39 -10.19 71.93
C THR A 219 -49.29 -11.66 72.36
N LYS A 220 -48.84 -11.94 73.58
CA LYS A 220 -49.18 -13.19 74.31
C LYS A 220 -50.60 -13.09 74.89
N MET A 221 -51.57 -12.79 74.02
CA MET A 221 -52.98 -13.15 74.16
C MET A 221 -53.51 -13.48 72.77
N ASN A 222 -53.85 -14.76 72.58
CA ASN A 222 -54.59 -15.36 71.46
C ASN A 222 -53.82 -15.61 70.15
N GLY A 223 -53.93 -16.86 69.66
CA GLY A 223 -53.37 -17.30 68.38
C GLY A 223 -54.36 -18.09 67.52
N HIS A 224 -53.95 -18.48 66.29
CA HIS A 224 -54.24 -19.77 65.62
C HIS A 224 -53.51 -19.86 64.26
N LEU A 225 -53.23 -21.09 63.81
CA LEU A 225 -52.48 -21.50 62.60
C LEU A 225 -53.25 -21.30 61.27
N GLN A 226 -52.54 -21.11 60.12
CA GLN A 226 -52.27 -22.13 59.08
C GLN A 226 -51.63 -21.60 57.76
N LYS A 227 -50.97 -22.52 57.03
CA LYS A 227 -50.15 -22.43 55.79
C LYS A 227 -50.95 -22.51 54.46
N SER A 228 -50.36 -22.04 53.33
CA SER A 228 -50.16 -22.76 52.01
C SER A 228 -49.56 -21.83 50.93
N SER A 229 -48.37 -22.10 50.34
CA SER A 229 -48.03 -22.73 49.01
C SER A 229 -48.73 -22.14 47.77
N SER A 230 -48.08 -21.41 46.84
CA SER A 230 -47.07 -21.72 45.79
C SER A 230 -47.56 -22.48 44.54
N GLY A 231 -47.37 -21.89 43.36
CA GLY A 231 -47.57 -22.50 42.04
C GLY A 231 -47.54 -21.48 40.89
N LYS A 232 -46.44 -21.40 40.12
CA LYS A 232 -46.32 -20.63 38.87
C LYS A 232 -45.93 -21.59 37.73
N THR A 233 -46.68 -21.59 36.64
CA THR A 233 -46.35 -22.24 35.37
C THR A 233 -45.88 -21.17 34.36
N GLY A 234 -44.69 -21.35 33.79
CA GLY A 234 -44.11 -20.45 32.77
C GLY A 234 -44.18 -21.07 31.38
N GLY A 235 -44.83 -20.38 30.44
CA GLY A 235 -44.86 -20.74 29.02
C GLY A 235 -43.63 -20.22 28.28
N ILE A 236 -43.06 -21.03 27.39
CA ILE A 236 -41.88 -20.71 26.57
C ILE A 236 -42.34 -19.93 25.32
N SER A 237 -41.77 -18.75 25.12
CA SER A 237 -42.06 -17.86 23.99
C SER A 237 -41.27 -18.25 22.73
N CYS A 238 -41.96 -18.31 21.57
CA CYS A 238 -41.42 -18.64 20.24
C CYS A 238 -40.19 -17.81 19.79
N CYS A 239 -39.92 -16.66 20.41
CA CYS A 239 -38.70 -15.88 20.14
C CYS A 239 -37.40 -16.63 20.53
N GLY A 240 -37.43 -17.49 21.55
CA GLY A 240 -36.25 -18.25 21.97
C GLY A 240 -35.79 -19.28 20.93
N ILE A 241 -36.73 -19.81 20.14
CA ILE A 241 -36.45 -20.83 19.11
C ILE A 241 -35.72 -20.21 17.92
N LEU A 242 -36.12 -19.00 17.50
CA LEU A 242 -35.46 -18.27 16.40
C LEU A 242 -34.03 -17.83 16.76
N PHE A 243 -33.80 -17.35 17.98
CA PHE A 243 -32.45 -17.03 18.45
C PHE A 243 -31.58 -18.28 18.63
N GLY A 244 -32.16 -19.39 19.09
CA GLY A 244 -31.47 -20.68 19.19
C GLY A 244 -31.00 -21.21 17.83
N LEU A 245 -31.85 -21.11 16.80
CA LEU A 245 -31.51 -21.51 15.43
C LEU A 245 -30.42 -20.62 14.81
N LEU A 246 -30.47 -19.30 15.06
CA LEU A 246 -29.44 -18.37 14.60
C LEU A 246 -28.07 -18.64 15.25
N PHE A 247 -28.04 -18.85 16.57
CA PHE A 247 -26.81 -19.20 17.29
C PHE A 247 -26.28 -20.58 16.88
N GLY A 248 -27.18 -21.55 16.63
CA GLY A 248 -26.82 -22.87 16.12
C GLY A 248 -26.14 -22.78 14.75
N LEU A 249 -26.69 -21.99 13.82
CA LEU A 249 -26.07 -21.77 12.51
C LEU A 249 -24.70 -21.09 12.64
N ILE A 250 -24.59 -20.05 13.46
CA ILE A 250 -23.31 -19.35 13.71
C ILE A 250 -22.25 -20.32 14.28
N ALA A 251 -22.63 -21.20 15.21
CA ALA A 251 -21.74 -22.20 15.79
C ALA A 251 -21.27 -23.24 14.76
N ILE A 252 -22.14 -23.66 13.85
CA ILE A 252 -21.79 -24.59 12.75
C ILE A 252 -20.80 -23.93 11.78
N PHE A 253 -21.03 -22.68 11.39
CA PHE A 253 -20.10 -21.94 10.54
C PHE A 253 -18.75 -21.69 11.23
N ALA A 254 -18.75 -21.36 12.52
CA ALA A 254 -17.52 -21.16 13.29
C ALA A 254 -16.70 -22.45 13.44
N SER A 255 -17.37 -23.59 13.68
CA SER A 255 -16.70 -24.89 13.76
C SER A 255 -16.17 -25.37 12.41
N ALA A 256 -16.89 -25.15 11.32
CA ALA A 256 -16.40 -25.42 9.96
C ALA A 256 -15.19 -24.53 9.58
N TYR A 257 -15.20 -23.26 9.99
CA TYR A 257 -14.08 -22.34 9.78
C TYR A 257 -12.82 -22.79 10.53
N VAL A 258 -12.95 -23.12 11.82
CA VAL A 258 -11.84 -23.65 12.65
C VAL A 258 -11.34 -24.98 12.10
N TYR A 259 -12.24 -25.87 11.64
CA TYR A 259 -11.86 -27.13 11.01
C TYR A 259 -11.01 -26.93 9.73
N CYS A 260 -11.42 -26.00 8.87
CA CYS A 260 -10.66 -25.64 7.67
C CYS A 260 -9.32 -24.94 7.98
N GLU A 261 -9.18 -24.29 9.13
CA GLU A 261 -7.94 -23.64 9.55
C GLU A 261 -6.90 -24.63 10.09
N VAL A 262 -7.36 -25.70 10.74
CA VAL A 262 -6.50 -26.78 11.24
C VAL A 262 -6.06 -27.73 10.12
N LYS A 263 -6.88 -27.94 9.08
CA LYS A 263 -6.54 -28.80 7.92
C LYS A 263 -6.36 -28.01 6.62
N ASN A 264 -5.24 -27.28 6.53
CA ASN A 264 -4.86 -26.42 5.40
C ASN A 264 -4.60 -27.12 4.04
N THR A 265 -4.84 -28.43 3.91
CA THR A 265 -4.50 -29.22 2.71
C THR A 265 -5.70 -29.71 1.90
N MET A 266 -6.95 -29.40 2.31
CA MET A 266 -8.15 -29.78 1.54
C MET A 266 -8.53 -28.70 0.50
N PRO A 267 -8.66 -29.05 -0.81
CA PRO A 267 -8.98 -28.10 -1.87
C PRO A 267 -10.28 -27.29 -1.67
N ALA A 268 -11.32 -27.90 -1.07
CA ALA A 268 -12.60 -27.24 -0.81
C ALA A 268 -12.48 -26.09 0.23
N CYS A 269 -11.58 -26.20 1.20
CA CYS A 269 -11.33 -25.13 2.17
C CYS A 269 -10.57 -23.95 1.53
N VAL A 270 -9.72 -24.21 0.54
CA VAL A 270 -8.99 -23.16 -0.20
C VAL A 270 -9.93 -22.39 -1.11
N GLU A 271 -10.78 -23.08 -1.88
CA GLU A 271 -11.75 -22.43 -2.77
C GLU A 271 -12.80 -21.61 -1.98
N GLY A 272 -13.26 -22.13 -0.84
CA GLY A 272 -14.17 -21.43 0.07
C GLY A 272 -13.55 -20.15 0.64
N ARG A 273 -12.27 -20.18 1.03
CA ARG A 273 -11.55 -19.00 1.53
C ARG A 273 -11.42 -17.90 0.47
N VAL A 274 -11.10 -18.27 -0.78
CA VAL A 274 -11.01 -17.29 -1.88
C VAL A 274 -12.35 -16.60 -2.11
N LYS A 275 -13.46 -17.34 -2.13
CA LYS A 275 -14.80 -16.76 -2.30
C LYS A 275 -15.23 -15.87 -1.13
N VAL A 276 -14.90 -16.25 0.11
CA VAL A 276 -15.18 -15.43 1.30
C VAL A 276 -14.35 -14.14 1.29
N MET A 277 -13.07 -14.21 0.91
CA MET A 277 -12.21 -13.01 0.81
C MET A 277 -12.68 -12.07 -0.30
N GLN A 278 -13.08 -12.59 -1.47
CA GLN A 278 -13.69 -11.79 -2.54
C GLN A 278 -14.99 -11.12 -2.10
N TYR A 279 -15.82 -11.82 -1.31
CA TYR A 279 -17.06 -11.25 -0.77
C TYR A 279 -16.79 -10.15 0.26
N ILE A 280 -15.79 -10.34 1.15
CA ILE A 280 -15.38 -9.33 2.13
C ILE A 280 -14.84 -8.07 1.44
N GLU A 281 -13.99 -8.23 0.42
CA GLU A 281 -13.48 -7.10 -0.38
C GLU A 281 -14.63 -6.34 -1.06
N LEU A 282 -15.61 -7.05 -1.63
CA LEU A 282 -16.76 -6.44 -2.29
C LEU A 282 -17.68 -5.69 -1.30
N VAL A 283 -17.83 -6.19 -0.08
CA VAL A 283 -18.57 -5.51 1.00
C VAL A 283 -17.81 -4.28 1.50
N GLN A 284 -16.48 -4.35 1.63
CA GLN A 284 -15.64 -3.21 2.01
C GLN A 284 -15.69 -2.08 0.97
N ILE A 285 -15.62 -2.43 -0.32
CA ILE A 285 -15.73 -1.45 -1.42
C ILE A 285 -17.10 -0.75 -1.37
N LYS A 286 -18.19 -1.52 -1.23
CA LYS A 286 -19.55 -0.93 -1.17
C LYS A 286 -19.80 -0.08 0.07
N THR A 287 -19.20 -0.44 1.21
CA THR A 287 -19.31 0.37 2.43
C THR A 287 -18.51 1.66 2.34
N LEU A 288 -17.31 1.64 1.74
CA LEU A 288 -16.52 2.84 1.47
C LEU A 288 -17.26 3.80 0.52
N ASP A 289 -17.87 3.26 -0.54
CA ASP A 289 -18.63 4.04 -1.51
C ASP A 289 -19.87 4.69 -0.87
N LEU A 290 -20.58 3.96 -0.01
CA LEU A 290 -21.71 4.50 0.75
C LEU A 290 -21.28 5.59 1.74
N VAL A 291 -20.15 5.42 2.43
CA VAL A 291 -19.60 6.43 3.37
C VAL A 291 -19.20 7.70 2.61
N GLN A 292 -18.66 7.57 1.41
CA GLN A 292 -18.29 8.71 0.57
C GLN A 292 -19.54 9.46 0.07
N GLN A 293 -20.56 8.75 -0.40
CA GLN A 293 -21.84 9.35 -0.81
C GLN A 293 -22.54 10.08 0.35
N ILE A 294 -22.42 9.59 1.59
CA ILE A 294 -22.94 10.27 2.78
C ILE A 294 -22.14 11.53 3.10
N LYS A 295 -20.80 11.49 2.97
CA LYS A 295 -19.95 12.68 3.17
C LYS A 295 -20.22 13.79 2.16
N ASP A 296 -20.44 13.44 0.89
CA ASP A 296 -20.66 14.42 -0.17
C ASP A 296 -22.05 15.07 -0.08
N LYS A 297 -23.02 14.44 0.58
CA LYS A 297 -24.33 15.04 0.91
C LYS A 297 -24.33 15.95 2.15
N MET A 298 -23.25 15.96 2.93
CA MET A 298 -23.11 16.77 4.15
C MET A 298 -22.23 18.02 3.96
N LYS A 299 -21.77 18.29 2.74
CA LYS A 299 -21.09 19.54 2.34
C LYS A 299 -22.01 20.37 1.45
#